data_AF-A0A538AGS6-F1
#
_entry.id   AF-A0A538AGS6-F1
#
_cell.length_a   1.000
_cell.length_b   1.000
_cell.length_c   1.000
_cell.angle_alpha   90.00
_cell.angle_beta   90.00
_cell.angle_gamma   90.00
#
_symmetry.space_group_name_H-M   'P 1'
#
loop_
_entity.id
_entity.type
_entity.pdbx_description
1 polymer ?
#
loop_
_entity_poly.entity_id
_entity_poly.type
_entity_poly.pdbx_seq_one_letter_code
_entity_poly.pdbx_strand_id
1 'polypeptide(L)' 'MYAHHVKRLQIMIDEDLDDALARQAREEGTSKAALIRRYVRERIKTSPPFEEDALWGWVGGGEGHPGDSASVDDVVYPS' A
#
# COMPACT_ATOMS: atom_id res chain seq x y z
N MET A 1 3.23 -18.18 -13.63
CA MET A 1 4.47 -17.50 -13.19
C MET A 1 4.15 -16.02 -13.10
N TYR A 2 3.77 -15.51 -11.93
CA TYR A 2 3.40 -14.09 -11.78
C TYR A 2 4.66 -13.23 -11.86
N ALA A 3 4.75 -12.39 -12.90
CA ALA A 3 5.84 -11.42 -13.01
C ALA A 3 5.66 -10.37 -11.89
N HIS A 4 6.68 -10.20 -11.05
CA HIS A 4 6.72 -9.08 -10.11
C HIS A 4 6.81 -7.78 -10.92
N HIS A 5 5.68 -7.09 -11.10
CA HIS A 5 5.64 -5.80 -11.78
C HIS A 5 6.21 -4.71 -10.85
N VAL A 6 7.47 -4.34 -11.04
CA VAL A 6 8.09 -3.20 -10.35
C VAL A 6 7.70 -1.91 -11.08
N LYS A 7 7.12 -0.94 -10.35
CA LYS A 7 6.82 0.41 -10.87
C LYS A 7 7.92 1.39 -10.48
N ARG A 8 8.28 2.31 -11.38
CA ARG A 8 9.22 3.41 -11.09
C ARG A 8 8.47 4.54 -10.39
N LEU A 9 8.97 4.95 -9.22
CA LEU A 9 8.48 6.09 -8.44
C LEU A 9 9.56 7.16 -8.40
N GLN A 10 9.19 8.42 -8.65
CA GLN A 10 10.05 9.59 -8.47
C GLN A 10 9.40 10.50 -7.44
N ILE A 11 10.16 10.90 -6.43
CA ILE A 11 9.73 11.77 -5.35
C ILE A 11 10.84 12.79 -5.08
N MET A 12 10.45 13.99 -4.67
CA MET A 12 11.38 14.96 -4.08
C MET A 12 11.40 14.71 -2.57
N ILE A 13 12.59 14.69 -1.98
CA ILE A 13 12.80 14.60 -0.54
C ILE A 13 13.79 15.68 -0.12
N ASP A 14 13.76 16.05 1.14
CA ASP A 14 14.73 16.98 1.70
C ASP A 14 16.15 16.39 1.63
N GLU A 15 17.15 17.26 1.46
CA GLU A 15 18.55 16.87 1.27
C GLU A 15 19.10 16.13 2.51
N ASP A 16 18.73 16.59 3.70
CA ASP A 16 19.11 15.96 4.97
C ASP A 16 18.56 14.54 5.11
N LEU A 17 17.37 14.27 4.56
CA LEU A 17 16.79 12.95 4.50
C LEU A 17 17.55 12.03 3.52
N ASP A 18 17.98 12.54 2.35
CA ASP A 18 18.82 11.75 1.43
C ASP A 18 20.17 11.40 2.06
N ASP A 19 20.78 12.33 2.77
CA ASP A 19 22.05 12.12 3.50
C ASP A 19 21.89 11.07 4.60
N ALA A 20 20.81 11.15 5.38
CA ALA A 20 20.50 10.17 6.40
C ALA A 20 20.30 8.76 5.80
N LEU A 21 19.58 8.66 4.68
CA LEU A 21 19.40 7.42 3.94
C LEU A 21 20.73 6.88 3.38
N ALA A 22 21.60 7.75 2.87
CA ALA A 22 22.90 7.36 2.33
C ALA A 22 23.82 6.80 3.42
N ARG A 23 23.90 7.46 4.57
CA ARG A 23 24.66 6.99 5.72
C ARG A 23 24.17 5.62 6.18
N GLN A 24 22.86 5.48 6.39
CA GLN A 24 22.31 4.22 6.88
C GLN A 24 22.46 3.08 5.87
N ALA A 25 22.27 3.35 4.58
CA ALA A 25 22.49 2.35 3.54
C ALA A 25 23.94 1.83 3.54
N ARG A 26 24.92 2.71 3.80
CA ARG A 26 26.34 2.31 3.95
C ARG A 26 26.56 1.46 5.20
N GLU A 27 25.99 1.85 6.34
CA GLU A 27 26.09 1.11 7.60
C GLU A 27 25.49 -0.30 7.49
N GLU A 28 24.38 -0.46 6.76
CA GLU A 28 23.71 -1.74 6.54
C GLU A 28 24.23 -2.54 5.33
N GLY A 29 25.17 -1.99 4.55
CA GLY A 29 25.68 -2.64 3.35
C GLY A 29 24.62 -2.86 2.27
N THR A 30 23.62 -1.98 2.18
CA THR A 30 22.50 -2.07 1.24
C THR A 30 22.43 -0.83 0.33
N SER A 31 21.53 -0.86 -0.66
CA SER A 31 21.28 0.33 -1.50
C SER A 31 20.22 1.24 -0.87
N LYS A 32 20.32 2.56 -1.12
CA LYS A 32 19.27 3.52 -0.73
C LYS A 32 17.87 3.07 -1.17
N ALA A 33 17.75 2.58 -2.40
CA ALA A 33 16.47 2.11 -2.93
C ALA A 33 15.94 0.86 -2.21
N ALA A 34 16.81 -0.06 -1.78
CA ALA A 34 16.39 -1.21 -0.98
C ALA A 34 15.91 -0.78 0.42
N LEU A 35 16.63 0.15 1.04
CA LEU A 35 16.26 0.73 2.34
C LEU A 35 14.90 1.44 2.27
N ILE A 36 14.69 2.30 1.26
CA ILE A 36 13.41 2.99 1.03
C ILE A 36 12.28 1.99 0.84
N ARG A 37 12.47 0.96 -0.01
CA ARG A 37 11.44 -0.07 -0.22
C ARG A 37 11.09 -0.82 1.08
N ARG A 38 12.09 -1.10 1.94
CA ARG A 38 11.88 -1.71 3.25
C ARG A 38 11.01 -0.81 4.13
N TYR A 39 11.39 0.44 4.30
CA TYR A 39 10.65 1.41 5.12
C TYR A 39 9.22 1.65 4.64
N VAL A 40 9.03 1.79 3.33
CA VAL A 40 7.70 1.95 2.74
C VAL A 40 6.85 0.70 3.02
N ARG A 41 7.42 -0.51 2.89
CA ARG A 41 6.70 -1.76 3.17
C ARG A 41 6.38 -1.96 4.65
N GLU A 42 7.27 -1.58 5.55
CA GLU A 42 7.05 -1.69 7.00
C GLU A 42 5.91 -0.76 7.47
N ARG A 43 5.77 0.41 6.83
CA ARG A 43 4.73 1.39 7.18
C ARG A 43 3.40 1.16 6.48
N ILE A 44 3.43 0.70 5.22
CA ILE A 44 2.24 0.42 4.45
C ILE A 44 1.93 -1.06 4.61
N LYS A 45 0.87 -1.38 5.36
CA LYS A 45 0.28 -2.73 5.35
C LYS A 45 -0.17 -3.03 3.92
N THR A 46 0.66 -3.70 3.14
CA THR A 46 0.23 -4.28 1.88
C THR A 46 -0.71 -5.42 2.25
N SER A 47 -2.00 -5.27 1.93
CA SER A 47 -2.93 -6.39 2.01
C SER A 47 -2.32 -7.61 1.30
N PRO A 48 -2.60 -8.85 1.75
CA PRO A 48 -2.22 -10.02 0.98
C PRO A 48 -2.64 -9.85 -0.48
N PRO A 49 -1.92 -10.47 -1.44
CA PRO A 49 -2.44 -10.60 -2.80
C PRO A 49 -3.90 -11.06 -2.73
N PHE A 50 -4.79 -10.54 -3.59
CA PHE A 50 -6.23 -10.83 -3.58
C PHE A 50 -6.57 -12.34 -3.45
N GLU A 51 -5.68 -13.21 -3.93
CA GLU A 51 -5.81 -14.68 -3.85
C GLU A 51 -5.68 -15.25 -2.41
N GLU A 52 -5.14 -14.48 -1.46
CA GLU A 52 -4.91 -14.87 -0.06
C GLU A 52 -5.79 -14.09 0.94
N ASP A 53 -6.71 -13.25 0.47
CA ASP A 53 -7.64 -12.55 1.34
C ASP A 53 -8.73 -13.53 1.85
N ALA A 54 -8.78 -13.75 3.16
CA ALA A 54 -9.74 -14.64 3.82
C ALA A 54 -11.20 -14.20 3.60
N LEU A 55 -11.44 -12.93 3.26
CA LEU A 55 -12.74 -12.38 2.93
C LEU A 55 -13.04 -12.41 1.42
N TRP A 56 -12.09 -12.80 0.57
CA TRP A 56 -12.31 -12.93 -0.88
C TRP A 56 -13.43 -13.91 -1.20
N GLY A 57 -13.51 -15.02 -0.45
CA GLY A 57 -14.59 -16.00 -0.58
C GLY A 57 -15.96 -15.50 -0.13
N TRP A 58 -16.06 -14.29 0.44
CA TRP A 58 -17.31 -13.67 0.89
C TRP A 58 -17.83 -12.61 -0.08
N VAL A 59 -17.01 -12.22 -1.08
CA VAL A 59 -17.43 -11.28 -2.14
C VAL A 59 -18.46 -11.98 -3.03
N GLY A 60 -19.71 -11.54 -2.95
CA GLY A 60 -20.86 -12.14 -3.67
C GLY A 60 -21.69 -13.13 -2.86
N GLY A 61 -21.40 -13.32 -1.56
CA GLY A 61 -22.20 -14.19 -0.67
C GLY A 61 -23.54 -13.60 -0.22
N GLY A 62 -23.84 -12.34 -0.58
CA GLY A 62 -25.11 -11.68 -0.33
C GLY A 62 -25.81 -11.35 -1.65
N GLU A 63 -27.11 -11.67 -1.72
CA GLU A 63 -27.98 -11.33 -2.84
C GLU A 63 -28.26 -9.82 -2.80
N GLY A 64 -27.38 -9.02 -3.42
CA GLY A 64 -27.53 -7.56 -3.48
C GLY A 64 -28.65 -7.16 -4.44
N HIS A 65 -29.67 -6.45 -3.95
CA HIS A 65 -30.66 -5.79 -4.79
C HIS A 65 -30.16 -4.42 -5.27
N PRO A 66 -30.61 -3.92 -6.44
CA PRO A 66 -30.20 -2.62 -6.98
C PRO A 66 -30.41 -1.41 -6.05
N GLY A 67 -31.19 -1.55 -4.97
CA GLY A 67 -31.42 -0.53 -3.95
C GLY A 67 -30.38 -0.50 -2.81
N ASP A 68 -29.51 -1.50 -2.70
CA ASP A 68 -28.64 -1.68 -1.53
C ASP A 68 -27.47 -0.68 -1.47
N SER A 69 -27.08 -0.14 -2.64
CA SER A 69 -26.06 0.92 -2.75
C SER A 69 -26.66 2.33 -2.79
N ALA A 70 -27.98 2.46 -2.90
CA ALA A 70 -28.65 3.74 -3.14
C ALA A 70 -28.78 4.62 -1.88
N SER A 71 -28.45 4.10 -0.69
CA SER A 71 -28.59 4.79 0.61
C SER A 71 -27.25 5.10 1.29
N VAL A 72 -26.11 4.85 0.64
CA VAL A 72 -24.78 5.05 1.25
C VAL A 72 -24.42 6.54 1.41
N ASP A 73 -25.01 7.41 0.59
CA ASP A 73 -24.77 8.87 0.65
C ASP A 73 -25.44 9.58 1.86
N ASP A 74 -26.31 8.89 2.62
CA ASP A 74 -27.06 9.51 3.74
C ASP A 74 -26.37 9.41 5.12
N VAL A 75 -25.14 8.89 5.20
CA VAL A 75 -24.46 8.66 6.48
C VAL A 75 -23.17 9.49 6.59
N VAL A 76 -23.33 10.67 7.20
CA VAL A 76 -22.35 11.53 7.91
C VAL A 76 -21.61 12.61 7.10
N TYR A 77 -22.20 13.81 7.07
CA TYR A 77 -21.53 15.05 7.46
C TYR A 77 -22.42 15.84 8.44
N PRO A 78 -22.24 15.71 9.77
CA PRO A 78 -22.92 16.60 10.71
C PRO A 78 -22.43 18.03 10.50
N SER A 79 -23.38 18.94 10.26
CA SER A 79 -23.16 20.39 10.28
C SER A 79 -22.87 20.89 11.69
#